data_AF-A0A9D5V4D7-F1
#
_entry.id   AF-A0A9D5V4D7-F1
#
_cell.length_a   1.000
_cell.length_b   1.000
_cell.length_c   1.000
_cell.angle_alpha   90.00
_cell.angle_beta   90.00
_cell.angle_gamma   90.00
#
_symmetry.space_group_name_H-M   'P 1'
#
loop_
_entity.id
_entity.type
_entity.pdbx_description
1 polymer ?
#
loop_
_entity_poly.entity_id
_entity_poly.type
_entity_poly.pdbx_seq_one_letter_code
_entity_poly.pdbx_strand_id
1 'polypeptide(L)'
;PPDPFFLSIFLCISVNCQSSSPVNECNKVELSLVVQFLYTRHRPIFDTILTKLAQRVPGISQVKSKTTEEGRVLLSFQDAAFSDPFLARHVSDGTIKMLAYLILLHDPKPHPLLCVEEPENQLYHSLLVELAEEFRTYARQGGQVFVSTHSPDFLNATTIDEVFWLTKKQGYTRVHRARNDEQLVAFMNDGDQMGYLWKQGLFPGVEP
;
A
#
# COMPACT_ATOMS: atom_id res chain seq x y z
N PRO A 1 -27.60 9.22 6.24
CA PRO A 1 -26.33 9.96 6.10
C PRO A 1 -25.43 9.25 5.07
N PRO A 2 -24.80 9.94 4.10
CA PRO A 2 -23.82 9.27 3.25
C PRO A 2 -22.58 9.03 4.12
N ASP A 3 -22.23 7.76 4.34
CA ASP A 3 -21.01 7.38 5.06
C ASP A 3 -19.79 7.92 4.30
N PRO A 4 -18.84 8.61 4.97
CA PRO A 4 -17.71 9.22 4.29
C PRO A 4 -16.67 8.15 3.93
N PHE A 5 -16.45 7.98 2.63
CA PHE A 5 -15.22 7.51 1.96
C PHE A 5 -14.36 6.49 2.74
N PHE A 6 -14.69 5.20 2.57
CA PHE A 6 -13.90 4.09 3.08
C PHE A 6 -12.93 3.57 2.02
N LEU A 7 -11.67 3.40 2.40
CA LEU A 7 -10.75 2.44 1.79
C LEU A 7 -11.54 1.14 1.60
N SER A 8 -11.73 0.68 0.36
CA SER A 8 -12.45 -0.57 0.11
C SER A 8 -11.46 -1.60 -0.44
N ILE A 9 -11.10 -2.52 0.43
CA ILE A 9 -10.23 -3.64 0.13
C ILE A 9 -11.13 -4.80 -0.26
N PHE A 10 -10.99 -5.22 -1.51
CA PHE A 10 -11.68 -6.35 -2.08
C PHE A 10 -10.78 -7.57 -1.95
N LEU A 11 -11.21 -8.54 -1.15
CA LEU A 11 -10.69 -9.89 -1.22
C LEU A 11 -11.18 -10.50 -2.55
N CYS A 12 -10.39 -10.32 -3.60
CA CYS A 12 -10.78 -10.60 -4.97
C CYS A 12 -10.37 -12.02 -5.36
N ILE A 13 -11.16 -13.03 -4.99
CA ILE A 13 -10.99 -14.35 -5.60
C ILE A 13 -11.50 -14.33 -7.05
N SER A 14 -10.55 -14.07 -7.96
CA SER A 14 -10.62 -14.23 -9.41
C SER A 14 -11.87 -13.63 -10.06
N VAL A 15 -11.86 -12.31 -10.23
CA VAL A 15 -12.69 -11.63 -11.23
C VAL A 15 -11.80 -10.64 -11.97
N ASN A 16 -11.54 -10.91 -13.25
CA ASN A 16 -10.88 -9.99 -14.18
C ASN A 16 -11.65 -8.65 -14.22
N CYS A 17 -11.30 -7.72 -13.34
CA CYS A 17 -11.77 -6.35 -13.39
C CYS A 17 -10.79 -5.56 -14.26
N GLN A 18 -11.10 -5.47 -15.56
CA GLN A 18 -10.40 -4.57 -16.46
C GLN A 18 -10.81 -3.10 -16.23
N SER A 19 -9.81 -2.23 -16.33
CA SER A 19 -9.78 -0.75 -16.32
C SER A 19 -9.76 -0.09 -14.93
N SER A 20 -8.82 0.80 -14.60
CA SER A 20 -7.98 1.69 -15.41
C SER A 20 -6.62 1.97 -14.75
N SER A 21 -5.59 2.09 -15.59
CA SER A 21 -4.17 2.33 -15.28
C SER A 21 -3.46 1.18 -14.54
N PRO A 22 -2.67 0.33 -15.23
CA PRO A 22 -1.82 -0.62 -14.54
C PRO A 22 -0.72 0.16 -13.82
N VAL A 23 -0.73 0.20 -12.49
CA VAL A 23 0.49 0.51 -11.71
C VAL A 23 1.30 -0.78 -11.60
N ASN A 24 1.57 -1.42 -12.74
CA ASN A 24 2.35 -2.64 -12.79
C ASN A 24 3.66 -2.35 -13.50
N GLU A 25 4.74 -2.56 -12.75
CA GLU A 25 6.15 -2.42 -13.11
C GLU A 25 6.67 -0.99 -13.27
N CYS A 26 6.89 -0.31 -12.13
CA CYS A 26 7.81 0.83 -12.12
C CYS A 26 9.25 0.29 -12.17
N ASN A 27 9.91 0.41 -13.32
CA ASN A 27 11.31 0.02 -13.43
C ASN A 27 12.19 1.01 -12.64
N LYS A 28 13.28 0.53 -12.01
CA LYS A 28 14.20 1.37 -11.19
C LYS A 28 14.69 2.63 -11.93
N VAL A 29 14.76 2.58 -13.26
CA VAL A 29 15.11 3.71 -14.15
C VAL A 29 14.00 4.78 -14.16
N GLU A 30 12.74 4.39 -14.26
CA GLU A 30 11.60 5.31 -14.27
C GLU A 30 11.43 6.01 -12.92
N LEU A 31 11.61 5.27 -11.82
CA LEU A 31 11.55 5.82 -10.46
C LEU A 31 12.59 6.92 -10.25
N SER A 32 13.79 6.77 -10.81
CA SER A 32 14.85 7.78 -10.71
C SER A 32 14.47 9.11 -11.37
N LEU A 33 13.72 9.06 -12.47
CA LEU A 33 13.23 10.25 -13.17
C LEU A 33 12.13 10.96 -12.38
N VAL A 34 11.21 10.20 -11.78
CA VAL A 34 10.15 10.77 -10.94
C VAL A 34 10.75 11.40 -9.68
N VAL A 35 11.73 10.73 -9.05
CA VAL A 35 12.49 11.29 -7.93
C VAL A 35 13.19 12.60 -8.32
N GLN A 36 13.84 12.64 -9.48
CA GLN A 36 14.47 13.87 -10.00
C GLN A 36 13.44 14.98 -10.20
N PHE A 37 12.28 14.65 -10.79
CA PHE A 37 11.19 15.59 -11.03
C PHE A 37 10.67 16.18 -9.71
N LEU A 38 10.38 15.34 -8.71
CA LEU A 38 9.92 15.77 -7.39
C LEU A 38 10.97 16.61 -6.68
N TYR A 39 12.24 16.20 -6.72
CA TYR A 39 13.35 16.95 -6.13
C TYR A 39 13.46 18.37 -6.71
N THR A 40 13.28 18.50 -8.03
CA THR A 40 13.52 19.77 -8.75
C THR A 40 12.28 20.67 -8.75
N ARG A 41 11.08 20.11 -8.85
CA ARG A 41 9.82 20.86 -9.04
C ARG A 41 8.92 20.89 -7.82
N HIS A 42 9.01 19.90 -6.93
CA HIS A 42 8.11 19.70 -5.79
C HIS A 42 8.86 19.33 -4.51
N ARG A 43 9.86 20.14 -4.15
CA ARG A 43 10.78 19.81 -3.05
C ARG A 43 10.10 19.50 -1.70
N PRO A 44 9.04 20.21 -1.26
CA PRO A 44 8.35 19.88 -0.01
C PRO A 44 7.72 18.48 0.00
N ILE A 45 7.16 18.05 -1.13
CA ILE A 45 6.58 16.72 -1.31
C ILE A 45 7.70 15.67 -1.27
N PHE A 46 8.80 15.93 -1.98
CA PHE A 46 9.98 15.07 -1.97
C PHE A 46 10.52 14.84 -0.55
N ASP A 47 10.70 15.89 0.23
CA ASP A 47 11.23 15.78 1.60
C ASP A 47 10.25 15.03 2.53
N THR A 48 8.95 15.19 2.32
CA THR A 48 7.89 14.44 3.03
C THR A 48 7.98 12.94 2.72
N ILE A 49 8.15 12.58 1.44
CA ILE A 49 8.31 11.19 1.00
C ILE A 49 9.54 10.55 1.65
N LEU A 50 10.70 11.24 1.67
CA LEU A 50 11.91 10.71 2.30
C LEU A 50 11.74 10.51 3.82
N THR A 51 11.05 11.44 4.48
CA THR A 51 10.77 11.37 5.92
C THR A 51 9.86 10.17 6.22
N LYS A 52 8.77 10.02 5.47
CA LYS A 52 7.87 8.86 5.59
C LYS A 52 8.61 7.56 5.29
N LEU A 53 9.43 7.50 4.25
CA LEU A 53 10.16 6.28 3.91
C LEU A 53 11.06 5.81 5.07
N ALA A 54 11.77 6.72 5.73
CA ALA A 54 12.57 6.40 6.91
C ALA A 54 11.71 5.95 8.10
N GLN A 55 10.53 6.56 8.31
CA GLN A 55 9.61 6.17 9.39
C GLN A 55 9.00 4.78 9.18
N ARG A 56 8.68 4.43 7.93
CA ARG A 56 7.94 3.21 7.59
C ARG A 56 8.85 1.99 7.41
N VAL A 57 10.11 2.17 6.97
CA VAL A 57 11.00 1.05 6.64
C VAL A 57 11.92 0.67 7.81
N PRO A 58 11.78 -0.55 8.38
CA PRO A 58 12.64 -0.99 9.47
C PRO A 58 14.11 -0.98 9.07
N GLY A 59 14.97 -0.50 9.98
CA GLY A 59 16.42 -0.41 9.77
C GLY A 59 16.86 0.83 8.99
N ILE A 60 15.96 1.68 8.49
CA ILE A 60 16.34 2.92 7.82
C ILE A 60 16.10 4.09 8.76
N SER A 61 17.19 4.71 9.25
CA SER A 61 17.10 5.87 10.13
C SER A 61 16.97 7.18 9.37
N GLN A 62 17.57 7.26 8.18
CA GLN A 62 17.54 8.47 7.36
C GLN A 62 17.69 8.17 5.88
N VAL A 63 16.96 8.93 5.05
CA VAL A 63 17.15 8.93 3.59
C VAL A 63 17.57 10.33 3.15
N LYS A 64 18.67 10.42 2.39
CA LYS A 64 19.21 11.67 1.86
C LYS A 64 19.34 11.59 0.34
N SER A 65 19.12 12.72 -0.32
CA SER A 65 19.46 12.89 -1.73
C SER A 65 20.87 13.45 -1.90
N LYS A 66 21.65 12.92 -2.83
CA LYS A 66 22.91 13.53 -3.32
C LYS A 66 22.77 13.79 -4.82
N THR A 67 23.26 14.93 -5.29
CA THR A 67 23.30 15.23 -6.72
C THR A 67 24.67 14.86 -7.28
N THR A 68 24.72 14.14 -8.39
CA THR A 68 25.98 13.86 -9.11
C THR A 68 26.47 15.10 -9.84
N GLU A 69 27.73 15.08 -10.30
CA GLU A 69 28.29 16.14 -11.15
C GLU A 69 27.50 16.31 -12.46
N GLU A 70 26.88 15.24 -12.95
CA GLU A 70 25.98 15.24 -14.12
C GLU A 70 24.55 15.75 -13.80
N GLY A 71 24.28 16.19 -12.57
CA GLY A 71 22.98 16.74 -12.17
C GLY A 71 21.91 15.70 -11.82
N ARG A 72 22.26 14.41 -11.68
CA ARG A 72 21.32 13.34 -11.33
C ARG A 72 21.15 13.22 -9.82
N VAL A 73 19.92 13.03 -9.36
CA VAL A 73 19.60 12.80 -7.95
C VAL A 73 19.74 11.31 -7.62
N LEU A 74 20.59 11.01 -6.65
CA LEU A 74 20.79 9.69 -6.07
C LEU A 74 20.27 9.66 -4.65
N LEU A 75 19.55 8.59 -4.28
CA LEU A 75 19.13 8.35 -2.91
C LEU A 75 20.18 7.54 -2.16
N SER A 76 20.48 8.01 -0.97
CA SER A 76 21.43 7.46 -0.01
C SER A 76 20.66 7.14 1.27
N PHE A 77 20.81 5.92 1.76
CA PHE A 77 20.11 5.38 2.91
C PHE A 77 21.11 5.20 4.05
N GLN A 78 20.69 5.57 5.25
CA GLN A 78 21.45 5.39 6.47
C GLN A 78 20.70 4.40 7.36
N ASP A 79 21.41 3.41 7.87
CA ASP A 79 20.92 2.54 8.94
C ASP A 79 21.41 3.09 10.29
N ALA A 80 20.63 2.92 11.35
CA ALA A 80 21.07 3.27 12.72
C ALA A 80 22.21 2.35 13.21
N ALA A 81 22.28 1.12 12.72
CA ALA A 81 23.26 0.11 13.12
C ALA A 81 24.60 0.23 12.36
N PHE A 82 24.64 0.93 11.23
CA PHE A 82 25.83 1.07 10.39
C PHE A 82 26.26 2.52 10.26
N SER A 83 27.57 2.78 10.35
CA SER A 83 28.15 4.13 10.17
C SER A 83 28.03 4.60 8.71
N ASP A 84 28.19 3.69 7.75
CA ASP A 84 28.31 4.07 6.35
C ASP A 84 26.97 4.04 5.62
N PRO A 85 26.59 5.14 4.94
CA PRO A 85 25.38 5.16 4.14
C PRO A 85 25.55 4.31 2.88
N PHE A 86 24.47 3.62 2.49
CA PHE A 86 24.41 2.80 1.28
C PHE A 86 23.52 3.43 0.21
N LEU A 87 23.81 3.12 -1.06
CA LEU A 87 23.05 3.64 -2.20
C LEU A 87 21.77 2.84 -2.45
N ALA A 88 20.80 3.48 -3.11
CA ALA A 88 19.54 2.87 -3.56
C ALA A 88 19.67 1.49 -4.24
N ARG A 89 20.80 1.24 -4.93
CA ARG A 89 21.07 -0.02 -5.62
C ARG A 89 21.30 -1.23 -4.69
N HIS A 90 21.61 -0.99 -3.41
CA HIS A 90 21.85 -2.04 -2.41
C HIS A 90 20.68 -2.21 -1.44
N VAL A 91 19.57 -1.52 -1.68
CA VAL A 91 18.37 -1.59 -0.84
C VAL A 91 17.49 -2.74 -1.33
N SER A 92 16.76 -3.37 -0.41
CA SER A 92 15.81 -4.44 -0.74
C SER A 92 14.72 -3.94 -1.71
N ASP A 93 14.23 -4.85 -2.56
CA ASP A 93 13.16 -4.51 -3.52
C ASP A 93 11.89 -4.01 -2.81
N GLY A 94 11.59 -4.53 -1.61
CA GLY A 94 10.47 -4.04 -0.79
C GLY A 94 10.60 -2.58 -0.38
N THR A 95 11.81 -2.07 -0.14
CA THR A 95 12.02 -0.65 0.17
C THR A 95 11.78 0.23 -1.06
N ILE A 96 12.26 -0.23 -2.23
CA ILE A 96 12.04 0.48 -3.50
C ILE A 96 10.55 0.50 -3.84
N LYS A 97 9.83 -0.60 -3.60
CA LYS A 97 8.38 -0.66 -3.80
C LYS A 97 7.63 0.24 -2.82
N MET A 98 8.04 0.31 -1.55
CA MET A 98 7.48 1.25 -0.59
C MET A 98 7.71 2.71 -1.00
N LEU A 99 8.90 3.05 -1.50
CA LEU A 99 9.19 4.37 -2.06
C LEU A 99 8.27 4.69 -3.25
N ALA A 100 8.05 3.71 -4.14
CA ALA A 100 7.15 3.89 -5.29
C ALA A 100 5.70 4.16 -4.84
N TYR A 101 5.18 3.45 -3.84
CA TYR A 101 3.87 3.74 -3.26
C TYR A 101 3.80 5.12 -2.63
N LEU A 102 4.81 5.52 -1.86
CA LEU A 102 4.83 6.85 -1.26
C LEU A 102 4.85 7.96 -2.31
N ILE A 103 5.58 7.79 -3.40
CA ILE A 103 5.58 8.71 -4.54
C ILE A 103 4.18 8.81 -5.17
N LEU A 104 3.55 7.67 -5.44
CA LEU A 104 2.21 7.60 -6.03
C LEU A 104 1.15 8.28 -5.14
N LEU A 105 1.20 8.02 -3.84
CA LEU A 105 0.23 8.55 -2.88
C LEU A 105 0.45 10.03 -2.56
N HIS A 106 1.64 10.56 -2.82
CA HIS A 106 1.95 11.98 -2.61
C HIS A 106 2.12 12.74 -3.92
N ASP A 107 1.54 12.25 -5.02
CA ASP A 107 1.59 12.95 -6.30
C ASP A 107 1.03 14.38 -6.13
N PRO A 108 1.73 15.43 -6.62
CA PRO A 108 1.25 16.81 -6.56
C PRO A 108 -0.15 17.02 -7.14
N LYS A 109 -0.57 16.13 -8.04
CA LYS A 109 -1.91 16.07 -8.62
C LYS A 109 -2.56 14.74 -8.22
N PRO A 110 -3.21 14.65 -7.04
CA PRO A 110 -3.77 13.41 -6.54
C PRO A 110 -4.85 12.85 -7.48
N HIS A 111 -4.86 11.53 -7.63
CA HIS A 111 -5.86 10.80 -8.38
C HIS A 111 -7.17 10.66 -7.58
N PRO A 112 -8.34 10.96 -8.17
CA PRO A 112 -9.61 10.80 -7.46
C PRO A 112 -9.91 9.33 -7.09
N LEU A 113 -9.43 8.38 -7.89
CA LEU A 113 -9.55 6.95 -7.64
C LEU A 113 -8.21 6.26 -7.94
N LEU A 114 -7.77 5.40 -7.03
CA LEU A 114 -6.60 4.54 -7.18
C LEU A 114 -7.03 3.08 -7.02
N CYS A 115 -6.67 2.24 -7.99
CA CYS A 115 -6.84 0.80 -7.91
C CYS A 115 -5.46 0.13 -7.82
N VAL A 116 -5.22 -0.64 -6.77
CA VAL A 116 -3.94 -1.33 -6.53
C VAL A 116 -4.20 -2.82 -6.42
N GLU A 117 -3.55 -3.60 -7.28
CA GLU A 117 -3.65 -5.06 -7.21
C GLU A 117 -2.46 -5.65 -6.45
N GLU A 118 -2.76 -6.56 -5.53
CA GLU A 118 -1.81 -7.34 -4.72
C GLU A 118 -0.62 -6.51 -4.21
N PRO A 119 -0.88 -5.43 -3.43
CA PRO A 119 0.17 -4.54 -2.97
C PRO A 119 1.26 -5.26 -2.18
N GLU A 120 0.91 -6.34 -1.49
CA GLU A 120 1.79 -7.20 -0.71
C GLU A 120 2.93 -7.84 -1.51
N ASN A 121 2.78 -8.00 -2.82
CA ASN A 121 3.77 -8.71 -3.63
C ASN A 121 5.13 -8.02 -3.54
N GLN A 122 6.20 -8.75 -3.21
CA GLN A 122 7.55 -8.21 -3.06
C GLN A 122 7.72 -7.17 -1.91
N LEU A 123 6.70 -6.95 -1.08
CA LEU A 123 6.84 -6.22 0.19
C LEU A 123 7.13 -7.19 1.31
N TYR A 124 7.95 -6.74 2.26
CA TYR A 124 8.15 -7.47 3.49
C TYR A 124 6.93 -7.31 4.41
N HIS A 125 6.51 -8.39 5.10
CA HIS A 125 5.26 -8.43 5.88
C HIS A 125 5.13 -7.27 6.89
N SER A 126 6.23 -6.81 7.48
CA SER A 126 6.19 -5.69 8.43
C SER A 126 5.80 -4.35 7.80
N LEU A 127 5.87 -4.21 6.47
CA LEU A 127 5.50 -3.00 5.74
C LEU A 127 4.02 -2.97 5.34
N LEU A 128 3.30 -4.09 5.46
CA LEU A 128 1.92 -4.19 5.01
C LEU A 128 0.99 -3.29 5.83
N VAL A 129 1.20 -3.26 7.15
CA VAL A 129 0.48 -2.36 8.06
C VAL A 129 0.72 -0.91 7.68
N GLU A 130 1.98 -0.53 7.56
CA GLU A 130 2.42 0.81 7.17
C GLU A 130 1.82 1.25 5.83
N LEU A 131 1.78 0.37 4.84
CA LEU A 131 1.20 0.65 3.54
C LEU A 131 -0.32 0.85 3.61
N ALA A 132 -1.04 0.00 4.36
CA ALA A 132 -2.47 0.17 4.57
C ALA A 132 -2.79 1.52 5.25
N GLU A 133 -1.93 1.99 6.16
CA GLU A 133 -2.08 3.32 6.77
C GLU A 133 -1.90 4.47 5.76
N GLU A 134 -0.93 4.34 4.83
CA GLU A 134 -0.73 5.33 3.78
C GLU A 134 -1.94 5.37 2.82
N PHE A 135 -2.51 4.22 2.46
CA PHE A 135 -3.77 4.17 1.69
C PHE A 135 -4.94 4.82 2.44
N ARG A 136 -5.08 4.54 3.74
CA ARG A 136 -6.08 5.21 4.59
C ARG A 136 -5.88 6.73 4.63
N THR A 137 -4.64 7.17 4.76
CA THR A 137 -4.30 8.59 4.82
C THR A 137 -4.65 9.29 3.51
N TYR A 138 -4.31 8.67 2.39
CA TYR A 138 -4.68 9.14 1.05
C TYR A 138 -6.20 9.25 0.87
N ALA A 139 -6.94 8.21 1.29
CA ALA A 139 -8.40 8.21 1.18
C ALA A 139 -9.04 9.35 2.00
N ARG A 140 -8.52 9.61 3.22
CA ARG A 140 -8.99 10.70 4.08
C ARG A 140 -8.73 12.10 3.51
N GLN A 141 -7.80 12.24 2.57
CA GLN A 141 -7.52 13.50 1.87
C GLN A 141 -8.46 13.76 0.69
N GLY A 142 -9.45 12.88 0.46
CA GLY A 142 -10.47 13.02 -0.58
C GLY A 142 -10.28 12.11 -1.79
N GLY A 143 -9.23 11.28 -1.79
CA GLY A 143 -9.07 10.21 -2.78
C GLY A 143 -9.91 8.97 -2.43
N GLN A 144 -10.08 8.07 -3.40
CA GLN A 144 -10.61 6.73 -3.17
C GLN A 144 -9.55 5.69 -3.51
N VAL A 145 -9.42 4.66 -2.67
CA VAL A 145 -8.47 3.56 -2.91
C VAL A 145 -9.22 2.24 -2.90
N PHE A 146 -9.06 1.47 -3.97
CA PHE A 146 -9.43 0.08 -4.07
C PHE A 146 -8.18 -0.78 -4.08
N VAL A 147 -8.17 -1.79 -3.21
CA VAL A 147 -7.09 -2.75 -3.13
C VAL A 147 -7.65 -4.13 -3.37
N SER A 148 -7.10 -4.87 -4.33
CA SER A 148 -7.32 -6.32 -4.40
C SER A 148 -6.17 -7.03 -3.70
N THR A 149 -6.48 -8.01 -2.85
CA THR A 149 -5.46 -8.78 -2.13
C THR A 149 -5.92 -10.21 -1.94
N HIS A 150 -4.96 -11.12 -1.88
CA HIS A 150 -5.13 -12.51 -1.46
C HIS A 150 -4.29 -12.83 -0.23
N SER A 151 -3.68 -11.82 0.39
CA SER A 151 -2.80 -11.99 1.54
C SER A 151 -3.57 -11.84 2.83
N PRO A 152 -3.65 -12.90 3.65
CA PRO A 152 -4.16 -12.79 5.02
C PRO A 152 -3.34 -11.78 5.83
N ASP A 153 -2.04 -11.66 5.56
CA ASP A 153 -1.17 -10.76 6.30
C ASP A 153 -1.46 -9.29 5.95
N PHE A 154 -1.85 -8.99 4.71
CA PHE A 154 -2.35 -7.66 4.35
C PHE A 154 -3.74 -7.41 4.94
N LEU A 155 -4.64 -8.40 4.96
CA LEU A 155 -5.94 -8.26 5.63
C LEU A 155 -5.80 -7.93 7.13
N ASN A 156 -4.78 -8.44 7.81
CA ASN A 156 -4.51 -8.10 9.21
C ASN A 156 -4.22 -6.60 9.44
N ALA A 157 -3.84 -5.85 8.41
CA ALA A 157 -3.62 -4.40 8.47
C ALA A 157 -4.91 -3.56 8.34
N THR A 158 -6.04 -4.22 8.11
CA THR A 158 -7.32 -3.59 7.76
C THR A 158 -8.28 -3.54 8.95
N THR A 159 -9.27 -2.66 8.86
CA THR A 159 -10.36 -2.56 9.84
C THR A 159 -11.64 -3.20 9.28
N ILE A 160 -12.60 -3.47 10.17
CA ILE A 160 -13.88 -4.10 9.84
C ILE A 160 -14.69 -3.35 8.77
N ASP A 161 -14.48 -2.04 8.68
CA ASP A 161 -15.18 -1.16 7.74
C ASP A 161 -14.64 -1.21 6.30
N GLU A 162 -13.40 -1.67 6.15
CA GLU A 162 -12.62 -1.55 4.93
C GLU A 162 -12.69 -2.80 4.05
N VAL A 163 -13.23 -3.90 4.56
CA VAL A 163 -13.13 -5.20 3.89
C VAL A 163 -14.44 -5.62 3.23
N PHE A 164 -14.30 -6.02 1.97
CA PHE A 164 -15.32 -6.69 1.20
C PHE A 164 -14.78 -8.02 0.71
N TRP A 165 -15.60 -9.07 0.69
CA TRP A 165 -15.25 -10.32 0.04
C TRP A 165 -16.26 -10.68 -1.04
N LEU A 166 -15.76 -11.35 -2.08
CA LEU A 166 -16.54 -11.72 -3.23
C LEU A 166 -16.76 -13.23 -3.25
N THR A 167 -17.99 -13.65 -3.55
CA THR A 167 -18.34 -15.07 -3.74
C THR A 167 -19.00 -15.26 -5.09
N LYS A 168 -18.75 -16.40 -5.74
CA LYS A 168 -19.38 -16.76 -7.01
C LYS A 168 -20.42 -17.84 -6.79
N LYS A 169 -21.69 -17.56 -7.14
CA LYS A 169 -22.78 -18.54 -7.07
C LYS A 169 -23.59 -18.51 -8.36
N GLN A 170 -23.69 -19.66 -9.02
CA GLN A 170 -24.48 -19.83 -10.25
C GLN A 170 -24.14 -18.81 -11.36
N GLY A 171 -22.86 -18.47 -11.51
CA GLY A 171 -22.39 -17.51 -12.52
C GLY A 171 -22.48 -16.04 -12.12
N TYR A 172 -23.07 -15.71 -10.97
CA TYR A 172 -23.16 -14.36 -10.45
C TYR A 172 -22.17 -14.11 -9.31
N THR A 173 -21.58 -12.92 -9.30
CA THR A 173 -20.74 -12.45 -8.20
C THR A 173 -21.60 -11.76 -7.15
N ARG A 174 -21.44 -12.16 -5.89
CA ARG A 174 -22.01 -11.46 -4.74
C ARG A 174 -20.89 -10.81 -3.94
N VAL A 175 -21.09 -9.55 -3.60
CA VAL A 175 -20.18 -8.77 -2.76
C VAL A 175 -20.77 -8.73 -1.36
N HIS A 176 -19.96 -9.07 -0.38
CA HIS A 176 -20.30 -9.03 1.04
C HIS A 176 -19.39 -8.03 1.73
N ARG A 177 -19.93 -7.25 2.68
CA ARG A 177 -19.18 -6.27 3.46
C ARG A 177 -18.94 -6.83 4.86
N ALA A 178 -17.71 -6.81 5.33
CA ALA A 178 -17.34 -7.39 6.63
C ALA A 178 -18.09 -6.78 7.81
N ARG A 179 -18.30 -5.47 7.83
CA ARG A 179 -19.12 -4.80 8.84
C ARG A 179 -20.57 -5.28 8.94
N ASN A 180 -21.11 -5.91 7.90
CA ASN A 180 -22.49 -6.41 7.94
C ASN A 180 -22.60 -7.82 8.54
N ASP A 181 -21.48 -8.46 8.85
CA ASP A 181 -21.45 -9.78 9.48
C ASP A 181 -21.24 -9.62 11.00
N GLU A 182 -22.27 -9.95 11.79
CA GLU A 182 -22.26 -9.78 13.24
C GLU A 182 -21.15 -10.61 13.92
N GLN A 183 -20.81 -11.77 13.36
CA GLN A 183 -19.79 -12.66 13.91
C GLN A 183 -18.39 -12.07 13.67
N LEU A 184 -18.10 -11.58 12.46
CA LEU A 184 -16.83 -10.91 12.17
C LEU A 184 -16.66 -9.64 13.00
N VAL A 185 -17.72 -8.85 13.18
CA VAL A 185 -17.71 -7.65 14.03
C VAL A 185 -17.39 -8.02 15.48
N ALA A 186 -18.01 -9.07 16.03
CA ALA A 186 -17.75 -9.51 17.40
C ALA A 186 -16.28 -9.93 17.60
N PHE A 187 -15.74 -10.78 16.72
CA PHE A 187 -14.35 -11.23 16.84
C PHE A 187 -13.34 -10.09 16.68
N MET A 188 -13.53 -9.20 15.71
CA MET A 188 -12.67 -8.03 15.54
C MET A 188 -12.71 -7.10 16.75
N ASN A 189 -13.86 -6.98 17.44
CA ASN A 189 -13.97 -6.20 18.68
C ASN A 189 -13.27 -6.86 19.87
N ASP A 190 -13.19 -8.19 19.89
CA ASP A 190 -12.46 -8.98 20.91
C ASP A 190 -10.94 -9.01 20.66
N GLY A 191 -10.47 -8.42 19.55
CA GLY A 191 -9.06 -8.24 19.23
C GLY A 191 -8.50 -9.24 18.22
N ASP A 192 -9.35 -10.05 17.58
CA ASP A 192 -8.91 -10.87 16.44
C ASP A 192 -8.54 -10.02 15.23
N GLN A 193 -7.78 -10.64 14.31
CA GLN A 193 -7.35 -9.99 13.07
C GLN A 193 -8.01 -10.64 11.85
N MET A 194 -8.35 -9.79 10.88
CA MET A 194 -9.16 -10.18 9.71
C MET A 194 -8.59 -11.36 8.93
N GLY A 195 -7.27 -11.38 8.70
CA GLY A 195 -6.59 -12.45 8.00
C GLY A 195 -6.59 -13.77 8.76
N TYR A 196 -6.58 -13.75 10.09
CA TYR A 196 -6.75 -14.96 10.89
C TYR A 196 -8.16 -15.51 10.80
N LEU A 197 -9.16 -14.63 10.88
CA LEU A 197 -10.57 -15.02 10.71
C LEU A 197 -10.79 -15.65 9.32
N TRP A 198 -10.15 -15.11 8.28
CA TRP A 198 -10.18 -15.70 6.95
C TRP A 198 -9.51 -17.07 6.90
N LYS A 199 -8.30 -17.22 7.45
CA LYS A 199 -7.62 -18.53 7.53
C LYS A 199 -8.41 -19.59 8.30
N GLN A 200 -9.26 -19.18 9.24
CA GLN A 200 -10.15 -20.08 10.00
C GLN A 200 -11.44 -20.45 9.25
N GLY A 201 -11.65 -19.92 8.04
CA GLY A 201 -12.83 -20.23 7.22
C GLY A 201 -14.08 -19.44 7.62
N LEU A 202 -13.94 -18.33 8.36
CA LEU A 202 -15.08 -17.49 8.76
C LEU A 202 -15.62 -16.62 7.62
N PHE A 203 -15.04 -16.72 6.42
CA PHE A 203 -15.50 -16.04 5.21
C PHE A 203 -16.17 -17.07 4.30
N PRO A 204 -17.49 -17.28 4.42
CA PRO A 204 -18.16 -18.37 3.73
C PRO A 204 -18.09 -18.20 2.21
N GLY A 205 -17.74 -19.29 1.52
CA GLY A 205 -17.62 -19.32 0.05
C GLY A 205 -16.33 -18.69 -0.48
N VAL A 206 -15.36 -18.42 0.40
CA VAL A 206 -14.03 -17.88 0.09
C VAL A 206 -12.99 -18.78 0.76
N GLU A 207 -12.64 -19.89 0.10
CA GLU A 207 -11.56 -20.76 0.54
C GLU A 207 -10.20 -20.20 0.08
N PRO A 208 -9.12 -20.36 0.89
CA PRO A 208 -7.74 -20.13 0.44
C PRO A 208 -7.32 -21.04 -0.71
#